data_AF-Z9JG18-F1
#
_entry.id   AF-Z9JG18-F1
#
_cell.length_a   1.000
_cell.length_b   1.000
_cell.length_c   1.000
_cell.angle_alpha   90.00
_cell.angle_beta   90.00
_cell.angle_gamma   90.00
#
_symmetry.space_group_name_H-M   'P 1'
#
loop_
_entity.id
_entity.type
_entity.pdbx_description
1 polymer ?
#
loop_
_entity_poly.entity_id
_entity_poly.type
_entity_poly.pdbx_seq_one_letter_code
_entity_poly.pdbx_strand_id
1 'polypeptide(L)'
;MAMKQDEDKYRRMRERFADCQSAEAALRTRALDDLKFIWVPGSQWDDSSLANRDKRPKYEFNKLRQMVKKVVNDLRMNTPSIKIRATEDGDAALAELRQGLIRNIETQSRADEAYDWGGLYAVSGGFGAWRVRTAYTDDDSFDQDIRIERIHNPFSVHFDPHARALDRSDARFAFVEESIPRVRPTPLPATATPALAWYPAWARTCCPTSTGTSPGVPAPTRPPPVRCPIPAASTPLATI
;
A
#
# COMPACT_ATOMS: atom_id res chain seq x y z
N MET A 1 -20.99 -19.56 -29.90
CA MET A 1 -21.86 -19.06 -28.80
C MET A 1 -21.04 -18.66 -27.57
N ALA A 2 -20.03 -19.44 -27.14
CA ALA A 2 -19.14 -19.08 -26.02
C ALA A 2 -18.48 -17.70 -26.14
N MET A 3 -17.84 -17.37 -27.28
CA MET A 3 -17.22 -16.05 -27.48
C MET A 3 -18.18 -14.85 -27.32
N LYS A 4 -19.46 -15.01 -27.69
CA LYS A 4 -20.45 -13.94 -27.57
C LYS A 4 -20.87 -13.74 -26.10
N GLN A 5 -20.96 -14.83 -25.34
CA GLN A 5 -21.22 -14.78 -23.89
C GLN A 5 -20.06 -14.15 -23.11
N ASP A 6 -18.82 -14.45 -23.51
CA ASP A 6 -17.62 -13.83 -22.91
C ASP A 6 -17.55 -12.33 -23.21
N GLU A 7 -17.79 -11.93 -24.46
CA GLU A 7 -17.84 -10.52 -24.86
C GLU A 7 -18.92 -9.75 -24.09
N ASP A 8 -20.11 -10.35 -23.93
CA ASP A 8 -21.20 -9.78 -23.13
C ASP A 8 -20.83 -9.67 -21.64
N LYS A 9 -20.05 -10.62 -21.09
CA LYS A 9 -19.55 -10.59 -19.71
C LYS A 9 -18.52 -9.46 -19.51
N TYR A 10 -17.55 -9.33 -20.40
CA TYR A 10 -16.54 -8.27 -20.31
C TYR A 10 -17.15 -6.88 -20.48
N ARG A 11 -18.13 -6.74 -21.39
CA ARG A 11 -18.90 -5.49 -21.53
C ARG A 11 -19.59 -5.12 -20.21
N ARG A 12 -20.30 -6.07 -19.59
CA ARG A 12 -20.95 -5.87 -18.29
C ARG A 12 -19.95 -5.51 -17.17
N MET A 13 -18.76 -6.11 -17.16
CA MET A 13 -17.73 -5.79 -16.18
C MET A 13 -17.21 -4.36 -16.35
N ARG A 14 -17.00 -3.91 -17.59
CA ARG A 14 -16.56 -2.53 -17.88
C ARG A 14 -17.62 -1.50 -17.49
N GLU A 15 -18.88 -1.76 -17.81
CA GLU A 15 -20.02 -0.91 -17.39
C GLU A 15 -20.06 -0.77 -15.87
N ARG A 16 -20.06 -1.90 -15.14
CA ARG A 16 -20.06 -1.89 -13.67
C ARG A 16 -18.86 -1.15 -13.08
N PHE A 17 -17.67 -1.32 -13.66
CA PHE A 17 -16.47 -0.65 -13.19
C PHE A 17 -16.52 0.86 -13.43
N ALA A 18 -17.06 1.30 -14.58
CA ALA A 18 -17.29 2.71 -14.86
C ALA A 18 -18.32 3.31 -13.89
N ASP A 19 -19.40 2.56 -13.60
CA ASP A 19 -20.43 2.96 -12.63
C ASP A 19 -19.81 3.15 -11.24
N CYS A 20 -19.01 2.19 -10.75
CA CYS A 20 -18.28 2.30 -9.48
C CYS A 20 -17.39 3.54 -9.43
N GLN A 21 -16.58 3.77 -10.48
CA GLN A 21 -15.68 4.92 -10.53
C GLN A 21 -16.46 6.23 -10.50
N SER A 22 -17.55 6.34 -11.26
CA SER A 22 -18.36 7.55 -11.31
C SER A 22 -19.02 7.87 -9.96
N ALA A 23 -19.54 6.85 -9.27
CA ALA A 23 -20.21 7.00 -7.99
C ALA A 23 -19.23 7.40 -6.87
N GLU A 24 -18.04 6.81 -6.86
CA GLU A 24 -17.04 7.03 -5.81
C GLU A 24 -16.07 8.20 -6.14
N ALA A 25 -16.11 8.77 -7.35
CA ALA A 25 -15.16 9.81 -7.80
C ALA A 25 -15.05 10.99 -6.82
N ALA A 26 -16.18 11.59 -6.44
CA ALA A 26 -16.20 12.74 -5.53
C ALA A 26 -15.67 12.39 -4.14
N LEU A 27 -15.96 11.19 -3.64
CA LEU A 27 -15.45 10.70 -2.36
C LEU A 27 -13.94 10.50 -2.41
N ARG A 28 -13.43 9.86 -3.48
CA ARG A 28 -12.00 9.61 -3.66
C ARG A 28 -11.20 10.90 -3.77
N THR A 29 -11.69 11.90 -4.51
CA THR A 29 -11.01 13.20 -4.60
C THR A 29 -10.87 13.84 -3.23
N ARG A 30 -11.96 13.91 -2.45
CA ARG A 30 -11.93 14.47 -1.09
C ARG A 30 -10.98 13.70 -0.17
N ALA A 31 -11.06 12.37 -0.17
CA ALA A 31 -10.20 11.53 0.65
C ALA A 31 -8.71 11.66 0.27
N LEU A 32 -8.39 11.82 -1.02
CA LEU A 32 -7.02 12.10 -1.46
C LEU A 32 -6.53 13.47 -0.99
N ASP A 33 -7.40 14.47 -1.02
CA ASP A 33 -7.06 15.81 -0.55
C ASP A 33 -6.85 15.84 0.97
N ASP A 34 -7.67 15.11 1.74
CA ASP A 34 -7.48 14.92 3.18
C ASP A 34 -6.15 14.24 3.50
N LEU A 35 -5.81 13.18 2.75
CA LEU A 35 -4.52 12.49 2.91
C LEU A 35 -3.33 13.40 2.57
N LYS A 36 -3.43 14.18 1.49
CA LYS A 36 -2.39 15.16 1.13
C LYS A 36 -2.23 16.21 2.23
N PHE A 37 -3.34 16.74 2.74
CA PHE A 37 -3.35 17.75 3.79
C PHE A 37 -2.63 17.28 5.08
N ILE A 38 -2.79 15.99 5.43
CA ILE A 38 -2.20 15.42 6.64
C ILE A 38 -0.73 15.02 6.44
N TRP A 39 -0.39 14.39 5.31
CA TRP A 39 0.89 13.68 5.14
C TRP A 39 1.91 14.42 4.28
N VAL A 40 1.48 15.26 3.34
CA VAL A 40 2.39 15.95 2.40
C VAL A 40 2.70 17.37 2.92
N PRO A 41 3.96 17.68 3.25
CA PRO A 41 4.34 19.04 3.61
C PRO A 41 4.15 19.97 2.41
N GLY A 42 3.65 21.18 2.66
CA GLY A 42 3.31 22.19 1.67
C GLY A 42 1.89 22.07 1.08
N SER A 43 1.19 20.95 1.31
CA SER A 43 -0.12 20.67 0.70
C SER A 43 -1.32 21.14 1.54
N GLN A 44 -1.09 21.91 2.62
CA GLN A 44 -2.19 22.52 3.39
C GLN A 44 -2.82 23.72 2.70
N TRP A 45 -2.10 24.30 1.74
CA TRP A 45 -2.53 25.44 0.97
C TRP A 45 -3.18 24.95 -0.31
N ASP A 46 -4.32 25.56 -0.66
CA ASP A 46 -4.87 25.41 -2.00
C ASP A 46 -3.98 26.14 -3.03
N ASP A 47 -3.85 25.58 -4.22
CA ASP A 47 -2.98 26.09 -5.29
C ASP A 47 -3.35 27.54 -5.68
N SER A 48 -4.65 27.87 -5.68
CA SER A 48 -5.11 29.23 -5.98
C SER A 48 -4.66 30.24 -4.92
N SER A 49 -4.68 29.82 -3.65
CA SER A 49 -4.23 30.64 -2.52
C SER A 49 -2.71 30.80 -2.53
N LEU A 50 -1.98 29.80 -3.01
CA LEU A 50 -0.55 29.83 -3.20
C LEU A 50 -0.15 30.82 -4.30
N ALA A 51 -0.87 30.84 -5.42
CA ALA A 51 -0.63 31.74 -6.56
C ALA A 51 -0.93 33.21 -6.23
N ASN A 52 -2.00 33.47 -5.48
CA ASN A 52 -2.38 34.83 -5.06
C ASN A 52 -1.38 35.45 -4.06
N ARG A 53 -0.65 34.61 -3.33
CA ARG A 53 0.41 35.03 -2.41
C ARG A 53 1.76 34.92 -3.10
N ASP A 54 2.07 35.82 -4.03
CA ASP A 54 3.34 35.86 -4.77
C ASP A 54 4.59 35.75 -3.84
N LYS A 55 5.05 36.87 -3.24
CA LYS A 55 6.26 36.93 -2.40
C LYS A 55 6.00 36.94 -0.89
N ARG A 56 4.79 36.62 -0.44
CA ARG A 56 4.44 36.63 0.99
C ARG A 56 4.83 35.29 1.64
N PRO A 57 5.36 35.27 2.87
CA PRO A 57 5.65 34.03 3.59
C PRO A 57 4.42 33.13 3.71
N LYS A 58 4.62 31.83 3.50
CA LYS A 58 3.58 30.79 3.53
C LYS A 58 3.95 29.79 4.62
N TYR A 59 3.51 30.07 5.84
CA TYR A 59 3.73 29.17 6.96
C TYR A 59 2.71 28.04 6.96
N GLU A 60 3.15 26.84 7.31
CA GLU A 60 2.28 25.70 7.59
C GLU A 60 2.57 25.16 8.99
N PHE A 61 1.50 24.87 9.74
CA PHE A 61 1.60 24.33 11.09
C PHE A 61 0.66 23.14 11.22
N ASN A 62 1.14 21.97 10.82
CA ASN A 62 0.32 20.77 10.81
C ASN A 62 0.14 20.18 12.22
N LYS A 63 -1.01 20.49 12.84
CA LYS A 63 -1.44 19.89 14.12
C LYS A 63 -2.17 18.56 13.94
N LEU A 64 -2.83 18.35 12.80
CA LEU A 64 -3.66 17.17 12.56
C LEU A 64 -2.84 15.89 12.52
N ARG A 65 -1.64 15.92 11.92
CA ARG A 65 -0.77 14.75 11.86
C ARG A 65 -0.45 14.16 13.23
N GLN A 66 -0.27 15.00 14.25
CA GLN A 66 -0.02 14.53 15.62
C GLN A 66 -1.28 13.90 16.23
N MET A 67 -2.45 14.50 16.02
CA MET A 67 -3.73 13.97 16.52
C MET A 67 -4.08 12.62 15.88
N VAL A 68 -3.94 12.52 14.55
CA VAL A 68 -4.17 11.28 13.81
C VAL A 68 -3.25 10.17 14.32
N LYS A 69 -1.95 10.46 14.50
CA LYS A 69 -1.00 9.49 15.06
C LYS A 69 -1.38 9.03 16.47
N LYS A 70 -1.93 9.90 17.31
CA LYS A 70 -2.40 9.52 18.64
C LYS A 70 -3.52 8.48 18.54
N VAL A 71 -4.55 8.76 17.74
CA VAL A 71 -5.67 7.83 17.51
C VAL A 71 -5.20 6.50 16.92
N VAL A 72 -4.30 6.55 15.93
CA VAL A 72 -3.75 5.33 15.31
C VAL A 72 -2.92 4.52 16.30
N ASN A 73 -2.13 5.17 17.15
CA ASN A 73 -1.37 4.47 18.19
C ASN A 73 -2.30 3.84 19.24
N ASP A 74 -3.38 4.52 19.62
CA ASP A 74 -4.39 3.95 20.53
C ASP A 74 -5.08 2.72 19.90
N LEU A 75 -5.33 2.76 18.58
CA LEU A 75 -5.86 1.62 17.82
C LEU A 75 -4.88 0.44 17.79
N ARG A 76 -3.58 0.72 17.59
CA ARG A 76 -2.53 -0.32 17.61
C ARG A 76 -2.41 -1.02 18.95
N MET A 77 -2.46 -0.24 20.04
CA MET A 77 -2.47 -0.79 21.40
C MET A 77 -3.71 -1.67 21.65
N ASN A 78 -4.84 -1.31 21.04
CA ASN A 78 -6.12 -2.01 21.16
C ASN A 78 -6.51 -2.69 19.84
N THR A 79 -5.59 -3.46 19.27
CA THR A 79 -5.83 -4.13 17.97
C THR A 79 -7.09 -5.01 18.08
N PRO A 80 -8.07 -4.85 17.17
CA PRO A 80 -9.30 -5.63 17.21
C PRO A 80 -8.99 -7.12 17.00
N SER A 81 -9.58 -7.97 17.84
CA SER A 81 -9.45 -9.43 17.75
C SER A 81 -10.82 -10.07 17.56
N ILE A 82 -10.89 -11.07 16.68
CA ILE A 82 -12.13 -11.79 16.38
C ILE A 82 -12.45 -12.72 17.55
N LYS A 83 -13.65 -12.54 18.14
CA LYS A 83 -14.14 -13.39 19.23
C LYS A 83 -15.41 -14.14 18.81
N ILE A 84 -15.32 -15.45 18.76
CA ILE A 84 -16.45 -16.33 18.46
C ILE A 84 -17.16 -16.66 19.78
N ARG A 85 -18.48 -16.50 19.79
CA ARG A 85 -19.36 -16.88 20.89
C ARG A 85 -20.30 -17.97 20.40
N ALA A 86 -20.48 -19.01 21.21
CA ALA A 86 -21.50 -20.02 20.95
C ALA A 86 -22.89 -19.38 21.10
N THR A 87 -23.84 -19.82 20.27
CA THR A 87 -25.24 -19.39 20.36
C THR A 87 -26.00 -20.23 21.39
N GLU A 88 -25.68 -21.52 21.48
CA GLU A 88 -26.26 -22.48 22.42
C GLU A 88 -25.15 -23.18 23.24
N ASP A 89 -25.51 -23.70 24.42
CA ASP A 89 -24.55 -24.33 25.35
C ASP A 89 -23.85 -25.57 24.76
N GLY A 90 -24.53 -26.30 23.85
CA GLY A 90 -23.97 -27.47 23.17
C GLY A 90 -22.82 -27.14 22.21
N ASP A 91 -22.73 -25.91 21.72
CA ASP A 91 -21.76 -25.48 20.71
C ASP A 91 -20.49 -24.85 21.32
N ALA A 92 -20.39 -24.80 22.65
CA ALA A 92 -19.27 -24.17 23.35
C ALA A 92 -17.91 -24.76 22.91
N ALA A 93 -17.82 -26.08 22.80
CA ALA A 93 -16.61 -26.77 22.37
C ALA A 93 -16.24 -26.44 20.91
N LEU A 94 -17.24 -26.34 20.01
CA LEU A 94 -17.02 -26.00 18.61
C LEU A 94 -16.58 -24.53 18.45
N ALA A 95 -17.16 -23.63 19.25
CA ALA A 95 -16.76 -22.23 19.27
C ALA A 95 -15.31 -22.05 19.73
N GLU A 96 -14.89 -22.79 20.75
CA GLU A 96 -13.49 -22.78 21.23
C GLU A 96 -12.52 -23.31 20.16
N LEU A 97 -12.87 -24.41 19.48
CA LEU A 97 -12.08 -24.95 18.37
C LEU A 97 -11.93 -23.91 17.24
N ARG A 98 -13.05 -23.32 16.80
CA ARG A 98 -13.04 -22.28 15.75
C ARG A 98 -12.26 -21.04 16.18
N GLN A 99 -12.35 -20.65 17.45
CA GLN A 99 -11.56 -19.55 17.99
C GLN A 99 -10.05 -19.83 17.91
N GLY A 100 -9.64 -21.07 18.21
CA GLY A 100 -8.24 -21.51 18.05
C GLY A 100 -7.78 -21.43 16.59
N LEU A 101 -8.61 -21.89 15.65
CA LEU A 101 -8.32 -21.83 14.21
C LEU A 101 -8.17 -20.39 13.70
N ILE A 102 -9.09 -19.48 14.06
CA ILE A 102 -9.01 -18.08 13.64
C ILE A 102 -7.75 -17.41 14.21
N ARG A 103 -7.39 -17.65 15.47
CA ARG A 103 -6.15 -17.12 16.06
C ARG A 103 -4.90 -17.60 15.34
N ASN A 104 -4.89 -18.86 14.90
CA ASN A 104 -3.81 -19.40 14.10
C ASN A 104 -3.73 -18.70 12.73
N ILE A 105 -4.87 -18.51 12.05
CA ILE A 105 -4.96 -17.77 10.78
C ILE A 105 -4.43 -16.33 10.92
N GLU A 106 -4.83 -15.62 11.98
CA GLU A 106 -4.37 -14.25 12.27
C GLU A 106 -2.85 -14.19 12.47
N THR A 107 -2.29 -15.14 13.23
CA THR A 107 -0.85 -15.22 13.50
C THR A 107 -0.05 -15.55 12.25
N GLN A 108 -0.49 -16.53 11.45
CA GLN A 108 0.17 -16.94 10.21
C GLN A 108 0.14 -15.84 9.14
N SER A 109 -0.90 -15.01 9.15
CA SER A 109 -1.10 -13.96 8.16
C SER A 109 -0.49 -12.61 8.54
N ARG A 110 -0.05 -12.43 9.80
CA ARG A 110 0.28 -11.10 10.37
C ARG A 110 -0.88 -10.12 10.16
N ALA A 111 -2.06 -10.54 10.60
CA ALA A 111 -3.31 -9.81 10.38
C ALA A 111 -3.34 -8.45 11.12
N ASP A 112 -2.55 -8.30 12.18
CA ASP A 112 -2.32 -7.05 12.90
C ASP A 112 -1.86 -5.93 11.94
N GLU A 113 -0.88 -6.21 11.07
CA GLU A 113 -0.41 -5.24 10.08
C GLU A 113 -1.53 -4.81 9.10
N ALA A 114 -2.43 -5.74 8.75
CA ALA A 114 -3.53 -5.46 7.84
C ALA A 114 -4.61 -4.59 8.49
N TYR A 115 -4.98 -4.88 9.74
CA TYR A 115 -5.95 -4.09 10.49
C TYR A 115 -5.42 -2.69 10.80
N ASP A 116 -4.16 -2.57 11.21
CA ASP A 116 -3.50 -1.28 11.47
C ASP A 116 -3.46 -0.40 10.23
N TRP A 117 -3.15 -1.00 9.07
CA TRP A 117 -3.13 -0.29 7.80
C TRP A 117 -4.53 0.17 7.42
N GLY A 118 -5.54 -0.71 7.51
CA GLY A 118 -6.93 -0.35 7.29
C GLY A 118 -7.40 0.80 8.20
N GLY A 119 -7.06 0.73 9.49
CA GLY A 119 -7.38 1.75 10.48
C GLY A 119 -6.72 3.10 10.21
N LEU A 120 -5.46 3.12 9.79
CA LEU A 120 -4.75 4.34 9.42
C LEU A 120 -5.46 5.12 8.31
N TYR A 121 -5.89 4.43 7.25
CA TYR A 121 -6.62 5.05 6.15
C TYR A 121 -8.05 5.39 6.54
N ALA A 122 -8.70 4.60 7.38
CA ALA A 122 -10.02 4.94 7.90
C ALA A 122 -10.00 6.25 8.71
N VAL A 123 -8.99 6.45 9.57
CA VAL A 123 -8.84 7.70 10.35
C VAL A 123 -8.39 8.87 9.48
N SER A 124 -7.52 8.64 8.51
CA SER A 124 -6.92 9.74 7.70
C SER A 124 -7.77 10.15 6.49
N GLY A 125 -8.41 9.20 5.82
CA GLY A 125 -9.12 9.38 4.55
C GLY A 125 -10.56 8.84 4.57
N GLY A 126 -11.07 8.44 5.74
CA GLY A 126 -12.46 8.05 5.95
C GLY A 126 -12.83 6.63 5.50
N PHE A 127 -11.92 5.90 4.85
CA PHE A 127 -12.15 4.51 4.46
C PHE A 127 -10.84 3.70 4.45
N GLY A 128 -10.93 2.40 4.70
CA GLY A 128 -9.82 1.47 4.65
C GLY A 128 -10.31 0.08 4.27
N ALA A 129 -9.42 -0.73 3.69
CA ALA A 129 -9.76 -2.08 3.24
C ALA A 129 -8.56 -3.03 3.42
N TRP A 130 -8.86 -4.30 3.65
CA TRP A 130 -7.93 -5.41 3.63
C TRP A 130 -8.58 -6.57 2.87
N ARG A 131 -7.79 -7.55 2.40
CA ARG A 131 -8.30 -8.70 1.66
C ARG A 131 -8.14 -9.98 2.46
N VAL A 132 -9.12 -10.86 2.32
CA VAL A 132 -9.04 -12.25 2.77
C VAL A 132 -8.91 -13.10 1.52
N ARG A 133 -7.83 -13.87 1.41
CA ARG A 133 -7.48 -14.68 0.24
C ARG A 133 -7.16 -16.10 0.69
N THR A 134 -7.49 -17.11 -0.11
CA THR A 134 -6.95 -18.46 0.08
C THR A 134 -5.64 -18.62 -0.69
N ALA A 135 -4.62 -19.14 -0.02
CA ALA A 135 -3.31 -19.43 -0.59
C ALA A 135 -2.96 -20.89 -0.31
N TYR A 136 -2.28 -21.54 -1.26
CA TYR A 136 -1.77 -22.89 -1.04
C TYR A 136 -0.65 -22.86 -0.02
N THR A 137 -0.63 -23.85 0.88
CA THR A 137 0.36 -23.94 1.97
C THR A 137 1.75 -24.27 1.44
N ASP A 138 1.83 -25.11 0.41
CA ASP A 138 3.06 -25.54 -0.26
C ASP A 138 2.81 -25.71 -1.76
N ASP A 139 3.86 -25.69 -2.58
CA ASP A 139 3.75 -25.83 -4.04
C ASP A 139 3.31 -27.24 -4.46
N ASP A 140 3.60 -28.25 -3.62
CA ASP A 140 3.31 -29.65 -3.87
C ASP A 140 2.06 -30.18 -3.13
N SER A 141 1.44 -29.38 -2.26
CA SER A 141 0.23 -29.74 -1.52
C SER A 141 -1.02 -29.04 -2.06
N PHE A 142 -2.15 -29.75 -2.06
CA PHE A 142 -3.46 -29.18 -2.33
C PHE A 142 -4.10 -28.50 -1.10
N ASP A 143 -3.41 -28.49 0.03
CA ASP A 143 -3.87 -27.82 1.24
C ASP A 143 -3.90 -26.30 1.03
N GLN A 144 -5.02 -25.68 1.43
CA GLN A 144 -5.23 -24.25 1.32
C GLN A 144 -5.39 -23.63 2.71
N ASP A 145 -4.60 -22.59 2.95
CA ASP A 145 -4.73 -21.73 4.12
C ASP A 145 -5.44 -20.43 3.75
N ILE A 146 -6.24 -19.93 4.67
CA ILE A 146 -6.81 -18.60 4.58
C ILE A 146 -5.75 -17.60 5.04
N ARG A 147 -5.52 -16.55 4.25
CA ARG A 147 -4.58 -15.48 4.53
C ARG A 147 -5.30 -14.13 4.54
N ILE A 148 -5.02 -13.35 5.57
CA ILE A 148 -5.46 -11.95 5.67
C ILE A 148 -4.31 -11.07 5.22
N GLU A 149 -4.47 -10.40 4.09
CA GLU A 149 -3.42 -9.58 3.49
C GLU A 149 -3.82 -8.11 3.48
N ARG A 150 -2.85 -7.25 3.78
CA ARG A 150 -3.05 -5.81 3.70
C ARG A 150 -3.15 -5.36 2.24
N ILE A 151 -4.00 -4.38 2.00
CA ILE A 151 -4.06 -3.67 0.72
C ILE A 151 -3.31 -2.35 0.87
N HIS A 152 -2.19 -2.20 0.17
CA HIS A 152 -1.33 -1.02 0.30
C HIS A 152 -2.04 0.28 -0.08
N ASN A 153 -2.74 0.26 -1.21
CA ASN A 153 -3.52 1.39 -1.70
C ASN A 153 -5.02 1.05 -1.61
N PRO A 154 -5.76 1.54 -0.60
CA PRO A 154 -7.18 1.23 -0.47
C PRO A 154 -8.01 1.84 -1.61
N PHE A 155 -7.53 2.88 -2.31
CA PHE A 155 -8.23 3.48 -3.45
C PHE A 155 -8.37 2.53 -4.65
N SER A 156 -7.55 1.46 -4.69
CA SER A 156 -7.63 0.41 -5.71
C SER A 156 -8.85 -0.49 -5.59
N VAL A 157 -9.55 -0.44 -4.46
CA VAL A 157 -10.73 -1.26 -4.22
C VAL A 157 -11.97 -0.46 -4.61
N HIS A 158 -12.78 -1.04 -5.47
CA HIS A 158 -14.06 -0.49 -5.91
C HIS A 158 -15.17 -1.47 -5.53
N PHE A 159 -16.11 -1.03 -4.71
CA PHE A 159 -17.26 -1.87 -4.37
C PHE A 159 -18.48 -1.49 -5.20
N ASP A 160 -19.47 -2.37 -5.20
CA ASP A 160 -20.80 -2.11 -5.74
C ASP A 160 -21.39 -0.81 -5.16
N PRO A 161 -21.71 0.21 -5.98
CA PRO A 161 -22.25 1.48 -5.51
C PRO A 161 -23.67 1.36 -4.96
N HIS A 162 -24.36 0.26 -5.23
CA HIS A 162 -25.70 0.00 -4.70
C HIS A 162 -25.69 -0.61 -3.30
N ALA A 163 -24.51 -0.95 -2.77
CA ALA A 163 -24.37 -1.41 -1.39
C ALA A 163 -24.73 -0.29 -0.40
N ARG A 164 -25.67 -0.56 0.49
CA ARG A 164 -26.13 0.36 1.54
C ARG A 164 -25.62 -0.02 2.91
N ALA A 165 -25.30 -1.29 3.12
CA ALA A 165 -24.79 -1.74 4.41
C ALA A 165 -23.40 -1.16 4.67
N LEU A 166 -23.12 -0.78 5.93
CA LEU A 166 -21.84 -0.16 6.30
C LEU A 166 -20.65 -1.11 6.05
N ASP A 167 -20.86 -2.40 6.30
CA ASP A 167 -19.90 -3.47 6.06
C ASP A 167 -19.82 -3.89 4.58
N ARG A 168 -20.68 -3.32 3.73
CA ARG A 168 -20.85 -3.68 2.31
C ARG A 168 -21.14 -5.17 2.11
N SER A 169 -21.80 -5.82 3.06
CA SER A 169 -22.22 -7.23 2.97
C SER A 169 -23.23 -7.49 1.85
N ASP A 170 -23.97 -6.46 1.43
CA ASP A 170 -24.93 -6.49 0.32
C ASP A 170 -24.29 -6.23 -1.05
N ALA A 171 -22.99 -5.92 -1.10
CA ALA A 171 -22.28 -5.72 -2.35
C ALA A 171 -22.24 -7.00 -3.18
N ARG A 172 -22.72 -6.95 -4.43
CA ARG A 172 -22.73 -8.12 -5.32
C ARG A 172 -21.38 -8.38 -5.97
N PHE A 173 -20.53 -7.36 -6.02
CA PHE A 173 -19.23 -7.44 -6.63
C PHE A 173 -18.28 -6.41 -6.01
N ALA A 174 -16.98 -6.71 -6.08
CA ALA A 174 -15.92 -5.78 -5.77
C ALA A 174 -14.79 -5.99 -6.79
N PHE A 175 -14.18 -4.89 -7.23
CA PHE A 175 -13.00 -4.89 -8.07
C PHE A 175 -11.79 -4.46 -7.25
N VAL A 176 -10.65 -5.08 -7.53
CA VAL A 176 -9.36 -4.71 -6.96
C VAL A 176 -8.40 -4.47 -8.11
N GLU A 177 -7.85 -3.27 -8.20
CA GLU A 177 -6.84 -2.91 -9.19
C GLU A 177 -5.43 -3.09 -8.61
N GLU A 178 -4.55 -3.79 -9.32
CA GLU A 178 -3.15 -3.91 -8.93
C GLU A 178 -2.24 -3.48 -10.07
N SER A 179 -1.54 -2.37 -9.88
CA SER A 179 -0.53 -1.91 -10.82
C SER A 179 0.80 -2.61 -10.55
N ILE A 180 1.17 -3.54 -11.41
CA ILE A 180 2.44 -4.27 -11.30
C ILE A 180 3.47 -3.61 -12.22
N PRO A 181 4.69 -3.29 -11.73
CA PRO A 181 5.74 -2.78 -12.60
C PRO A 181 6.11 -3.83 -13.65
N ARG A 182 6.35 -3.38 -14.90
CA ARG A 182 6.68 -4.27 -16.02
C ARG A 182 7.94 -5.10 -15.79
N VAL A 183 8.92 -4.54 -15.08
CA VAL A 183 10.15 -5.23 -14.70
C VAL A 183 9.90 -5.85 -13.33
N ARG A 184 9.95 -7.20 -13.27
CA ARG A 184 9.96 -7.92 -12.00
C ARG A 184 11.17 -7.42 -11.21
N PRO A 185 11.00 -6.93 -9.97
CA PRO A 185 12.15 -6.64 -9.12
C PRO A 185 12.95 -7.93 -8.94
N THR A 186 14.15 -7.99 -9.52
CA THR A 186 15.05 -9.13 -9.29
C THR A 186 15.36 -9.16 -7.79
N PRO A 187 15.21 -10.30 -7.10
CA PRO A 187 15.61 -10.40 -5.71
C PRO A 187 17.07 -9.95 -5.61
N LEU A 188 17.35 -9.00 -4.69
CA LEU A 188 18.71 -8.54 -4.46
C LEU A 188 19.56 -9.75 -4.08
N PRO A 189 20.75 -9.94 -4.68
CA PRO A 189 21.62 -11.05 -4.29
C PRO A 189 21.95 -10.91 -2.80
N ALA A 190 21.93 -12.04 -2.08
CA ALA A 190 22.12 -12.11 -0.62
C ALA A 190 23.45 -11.49 -0.12
N THR A 191 24.37 -11.15 -1.03
CA THR A 191 25.65 -10.51 -0.76
C THR A 191 25.61 -8.98 -0.75
N ALA A 192 24.46 -8.36 -1.06
CA ALA A 192 24.33 -6.90 -1.04
C ALA A 192 24.38 -6.38 0.41
N THR A 193 25.51 -5.80 0.80
CA THR A 193 25.74 -5.18 2.11
C THR A 193 24.64 -4.14 2.42
N PRO A 194 24.08 -4.10 3.65
CA PRO A 194 22.86 -3.33 3.95
C PRO A 194 22.98 -1.80 3.83
N ALA A 195 24.19 -1.27 3.63
CA ALA A 195 24.44 0.16 3.55
C ALA A 195 23.85 0.84 2.29
N LEU A 196 23.61 0.10 1.21
CA LEU A 196 23.12 0.64 -0.07
C LEU A 196 21.60 0.51 -0.28
N ALA A 197 20.87 -0.02 0.71
CA ALA A 197 19.42 -0.21 0.63
C ALA A 197 18.63 1.12 0.72
N TRP A 198 19.20 2.13 1.39
CA TRP A 198 18.55 3.42 1.66
C TRP A 198 18.72 4.46 0.54
N TYR A 199 19.51 4.18 -0.49
CA TYR A 199 19.74 5.14 -1.58
C TYR A 199 18.78 4.92 -2.77
N PRO A 200 18.26 6.00 -3.38
CA PRO A 200 17.45 5.93 -4.59
C PRO A 200 18.24 5.33 -5.76
N ALA A 201 17.54 4.68 -6.68
CA ALA A 201 18.11 3.85 -7.74
C ALA A 201 19.19 4.53 -8.60
N TRP A 202 19.10 5.85 -8.81
CA TRP A 202 20.07 6.61 -9.61
C TRP A 202 21.45 6.76 -8.95
N ALA A 203 21.54 6.67 -7.62
CA ALA A 203 22.80 6.77 -6.87
C ALA A 203 23.59 5.46 -6.85
N ARG A 204 22.96 4.32 -7.15
CA ARG A 204 23.61 2.98 -7.16
C ARG A 204 24.53 2.78 -8.38
N THR A 205 24.33 3.54 -9.45
CA THR A 205 25.07 3.40 -10.72
C THR A 205 26.48 4.00 -10.72
N CYS A 206 26.88 4.75 -9.67
CA CYS A 206 28.10 5.55 -9.69
C CYS A 206 29.28 4.96 -8.87
N CYS A 207 29.14 3.81 -8.22
CA CYS A 207 30.22 3.25 -7.40
C CYS A 207 31.14 2.37 -8.25
N PRO A 208 32.41 2.74 -8.48
CA PRO A 208 33.35 1.89 -9.20
C PRO A 208 33.73 0.71 -8.30
N THR A 209 33.32 -0.49 -8.68
CA THR A 209 33.75 -1.72 -8.03
C THR A 209 35.23 -1.92 -8.34
N SER A 210 36.11 -1.66 -7.37
CA SER A 210 37.53 -2.04 -7.44
C SER A 210 37.61 -3.56 -7.47
N THR A 211 37.59 -4.14 -8.67
CA THR A 211 37.81 -5.57 -8.90
C THR A 211 39.29 -5.77 -9.25
N GLY A 212 39.93 -6.64 -8.48
CA GLY A 212 41.30 -7.06 -8.68
C GLY A 212 41.51 -7.63 -10.08
N THR A 213 42.62 -7.21 -10.68
CA THR A 213 43.11 -7.58 -12.01
C THR A 213 43.31 -9.09 -12.13
N SER A 214 42.55 -9.73 -13.02
CA SER A 214 42.94 -11.00 -13.66
C SER A 214 43.23 -10.71 -15.14
N PRO A 215 44.35 -11.19 -15.71
CA PRO A 215 44.81 -10.75 -17.02
C PRO A 215 44.11 -11.55 -18.13
N GLY A 216 43.58 -10.86 -19.16
CA GLY A 216 43.32 -11.53 -20.45
C GLY A 216 42.01 -11.24 -21.19
N VAL A 217 41.24 -10.20 -20.88
CA VAL A 217 40.06 -9.84 -21.70
C VAL A 217 40.10 -8.35 -22.07
N PRO A 218 40.10 -7.99 -23.38
CA PRO A 218 40.08 -6.58 -23.79
C PRO A 218 38.73 -5.93 -23.48
N ALA A 219 38.76 -4.78 -22.82
CA ALA A 219 37.58 -4.00 -22.44
C ALA A 219 36.88 -3.38 -23.66
N PRO A 220 35.53 -3.39 -23.74
CA PRO A 220 34.82 -2.65 -24.78
C PRO A 220 34.96 -1.14 -24.58
N THR A 221 35.21 -0.42 -25.67
CA THR A 221 35.42 1.04 -25.70
C THR A 221 34.16 1.80 -25.28
N ARG A 222 34.31 2.68 -24.28
CA ARG A 222 33.24 3.49 -23.68
C ARG A 222 33.00 4.74 -24.55
N PRO A 223 31.74 5.12 -24.88
CA PRO A 223 31.47 6.42 -25.49
C PRO A 223 31.71 7.57 -24.48
N PRO A 224 32.06 8.79 -24.95
CA PRO A 224 32.51 9.87 -24.08
C PRO A 224 31.38 10.42 -23.18
N PRO A 225 31.69 10.86 -21.95
CA PRO A 225 30.69 11.31 -20.98
C PRO A 225 30.11 12.69 -21.35
N VAL A 226 28.78 12.78 -21.37
CA VAL A 226 28.02 14.04 -21.40
C VAL A 226 28.19 14.73 -20.05
N ARG A 227 28.77 15.94 -20.02
CA ARG A 227 28.88 16.79 -18.83
C ARG A 227 27.49 17.33 -18.45
N CYS A 228 27.02 17.02 -17.25
CA CYS A 228 25.94 17.76 -16.58
C CYS A 228 26.50 18.61 -15.43
N PRO A 229 25.97 19.82 -15.19
CA PRO A 229 26.54 20.81 -14.29
C PRO A 229 26.18 20.52 -12.83
N ILE A 230 27.17 20.50 -11.95
CA ILE A 230 26.97 20.53 -10.49
C ILE A 230 27.45 21.90 -10.01
N PRO A 231 26.65 22.69 -9.26
CA PRO A 231 27.17 23.84 -8.53
C PRO A 231 27.97 23.38 -7.31
N ALA A 232 29.21 23.87 -7.20
CA ALA A 232 30.13 23.60 -6.11
C ALA A 232 29.89 24.50 -4.89
N ALA A 233 30.01 23.94 -3.68
CA ALA A 233 30.56 24.54 -2.44
C ALA A 233 30.24 23.60 -1.25
N SER A 234 31.18 22.82 -0.69
CA SER A 234 32.09 23.17 0.44
C SER A 234 31.34 23.75 1.66
N THR A 235 31.17 23.03 2.78
CA THR A 235 32.20 22.86 3.84
C THR A 235 31.72 21.86 4.92
N PRO A 236 32.64 21.16 5.63
CA PRO A 236 32.32 20.26 6.74
C PRO A 236 32.42 20.97 8.10
N LEU A 237 31.60 20.59 9.09
CA LEU A 237 31.91 20.87 10.49
C LEU A 237 31.30 19.85 11.45
N ALA A 238 32.05 19.64 12.51
CA ALA A 238 32.09 18.52 13.44
C ALA A 238 31.01 18.53 14.54
N THR A 239 30.85 17.35 15.14
CA THR A 239 30.63 17.05 16.57
C THR A 239 30.26 18.22 17.50
N ILE A 240 29.04 18.16 18.05
CA ILE A 240 28.74 18.03 19.50
C ILE A 240 27.56 17.06 19.61
#